data_AF-A0A9E2RIG3-F1
#
_entry.id   AF-A0A9E2RIG3-F1
#
_cell.length_a   1.000
_cell.length_b   1.000
_cell.length_c   1.000
_cell.angle_alpha   90.00
_cell.angle_beta   90.00
_cell.angle_gamma   90.00
#
_symmetry.space_group_name_H-M   'P 1'
#
loop_
_entity.id
_entity.type
_entity.pdbx_description
1 polymer ?
#
loop_
_entity_poly.entity_id
_entity_poly.type
_entity_poly.pdbx_seq_one_letter_code
_entity_poly.pdbx_strand_id
1 'polypeptide(L)'
;METEDNVIDELLREITGLISEYPKVLERRAAEIHASGKDPELAQTLIKAADTMRDSGNLYLTWAKHYASVAAGNTDATSDEDETEDFDV
;
A
#
# COMPACT_ATOMS: atom_id res chain seq x y z
N MET A 1 6.84 25.88 -6.88
CA MET A 1 6.99 24.59 -7.56
C MET A 1 7.99 23.71 -6.83
N GLU A 2 9.30 24.01 -6.81
CA GLU A 2 10.29 23.16 -6.08
C GLU A 2 9.93 22.85 -4.61
N THR A 3 9.27 23.77 -3.90
CA THR A 3 8.86 23.55 -2.51
C THR A 3 7.74 22.51 -2.35
N GLU A 4 6.79 22.44 -3.29
CA GLU A 4 5.65 21.51 -3.20
C GLU A 4 6.03 20.12 -3.71
N ASP A 5 6.87 20.03 -4.74
CA ASP A 5 7.41 18.75 -5.24
C ASP A 5 8.23 18.04 -4.14
N ASN A 6 9.05 18.80 -3.41
CA ASN A 6 9.80 18.28 -2.26
C ASN A 6 8.88 17.74 -1.14
N VAL A 7 7.74 18.38 -0.91
CA VAL A 7 6.74 17.94 0.09
C VAL A 7 6.02 16.68 -0.38
N ILE A 8 5.68 16.59 -1.66
CA ILE A 8 5.06 15.38 -2.24
C ILE A 8 5.99 14.18 -2.08
N ASP A 9 7.28 14.34 -2.41
CA ASP A 9 8.28 13.28 -2.27
C ASP A 9 8.50 12.86 -0.80
N GLU A 10 8.53 13.82 0.11
CA GLU A 10 8.64 13.56 1.55
C GLU A 10 7.44 12.76 2.06
N LEU A 11 6.23 13.21 1.79
CA LEU A 11 5.00 12.53 2.19
C LEU A 11 4.88 11.14 1.55
N LEU A 12 5.31 10.98 0.30
CA LEU A 12 5.32 9.70 -0.40
C LEU A 12 6.29 8.70 0.25
N ARG A 13 7.46 9.17 0.72
CA ARG A 13 8.41 8.32 1.47
C ARG A 13 7.85 7.93 2.84
N GLU A 14 7.26 8.88 3.56
CA GLU A 14 6.65 8.62 4.87
C GLU A 14 5.53 7.59 4.78
N ILE A 15 4.58 7.79 3.85
CA ILE A 15 3.44 6.88 3.69
C ILE A 15 3.89 5.51 3.18
N THR A 16 4.92 5.44 2.33
CA THR A 16 5.53 4.16 1.92
C THR A 16 6.06 3.41 3.13
N GLY A 17 6.76 4.10 4.03
CA GLY A 17 7.25 3.52 5.29
C GLY A 17 6.11 2.96 6.13
N LEU A 18 5.07 3.77 6.39
CA LEU A 18 3.93 3.39 7.22
C LEU A 18 3.13 2.21 6.62
N ILE A 19 2.82 2.27 5.32
CA ILE A 19 2.10 1.20 4.61
C ILE A 19 2.89 -0.11 4.62
N SER A 20 4.22 -0.05 4.53
CA SER A 20 5.06 -1.26 4.59
C SER A 20 5.18 -1.85 5.99
N GLU A 21 5.11 -1.01 7.03
CA GLU A 21 5.35 -1.44 8.42
C GLU A 21 4.08 -1.93 9.10
N TYR A 22 2.93 -1.32 8.80
CA TYR A 22 1.67 -1.64 9.44
C TYR A 22 1.26 -3.14 9.33
N PRO A 23 1.31 -3.79 8.14
CA PRO A 23 1.05 -5.23 8.03
C PRO A 23 1.97 -6.08 8.91
N LYS A 24 3.26 -5.73 9.00
CA LYS A 24 4.24 -6.47 9.82
C LYS A 24 3.94 -6.40 11.31
N VAL A 25 3.33 -5.31 11.76
CA VAL A 25 2.89 -5.16 13.15
C VAL A 25 1.68 -6.07 13.43
N LEU A 26 0.75 -6.18 12.49
CA LEU A 26 -0.38 -7.11 12.58
C LEU A 26 0.10 -8.58 12.63
N GLU A 27 1.07 -8.95 11.78
CA GLU A 27 1.69 -10.28 11.78
C GLU A 27 2.39 -10.61 13.09
N ARG A 28 3.21 -9.68 13.61
CA ARG A 28 3.86 -9.83 14.92
C ARG A 28 2.82 -10.04 16.02
N ARG A 29 1.74 -9.26 16.00
CA ARG A 29 0.66 -9.42 16.98
C ARG A 29 -0.06 -10.77 16.86
N ALA A 30 -0.31 -11.24 15.65
CA ALA A 30 -0.88 -12.57 15.43
C ALA A 30 0.04 -13.68 15.97
N ALA A 31 1.35 -13.58 15.75
CA ALA A 31 2.34 -14.52 16.26
C ALA A 31 2.39 -14.55 17.79
N GLU A 32 2.33 -13.39 18.46
CA GLU A 32 2.23 -13.31 19.92
C GLU A 32 0.97 -14.00 20.48
N ILE A 33 -0.18 -13.80 19.83
CA ILE A 33 -1.45 -14.42 20.21
C ILE A 33 -1.34 -15.94 20.08
N HIS A 34 -0.79 -16.42 18.96
CA HIS A 34 -0.59 -17.84 18.71
C HIS A 34 0.37 -18.46 19.74
N ALA A 35 1.51 -17.82 19.99
CA ALA A 35 2.52 -18.30 20.93
C ALA A 35 2.03 -18.32 22.39
N SER A 36 1.13 -17.41 22.75
CA SER A 36 0.53 -17.35 24.09
C SER A 36 -0.70 -18.25 24.27
N GLY A 37 -1.06 -19.05 23.25
CA GLY A 37 -2.23 -19.94 23.28
C GLY A 37 -3.55 -19.18 23.42
N LYS A 38 -3.57 -17.90 23.02
CA LYS A 38 -4.76 -17.05 23.04
C LYS A 38 -5.63 -17.33 21.80
N ASP A 39 -6.70 -16.55 21.67
CA ASP A 39 -7.72 -16.66 20.62
C ASP A 39 -7.12 -16.90 19.21
N PRO A 40 -7.25 -18.13 18.68
CA PRO A 40 -6.72 -18.48 17.36
C PRO A 40 -7.51 -17.84 16.21
N GLU A 41 -8.79 -17.52 16.40
CA GLU A 41 -9.61 -16.85 15.38
C GLU A 41 -9.16 -15.39 15.22
N LEU A 42 -8.86 -14.72 16.34
CA LEU A 42 -8.27 -13.38 16.31
C LEU A 42 -6.90 -13.39 15.63
N ALA A 43 -6.03 -14.35 15.94
CA ALA A 43 -4.73 -14.47 15.28
C ALA A 43 -4.88 -14.64 13.76
N GLN A 44 -5.78 -15.52 13.31
CA GLN A 44 -6.03 -15.74 11.89
C GLN A 44 -6.62 -14.50 11.21
N THR A 45 -7.49 -13.78 11.90
CA THR A 45 -8.07 -12.52 11.40
C THR A 45 -7.00 -11.46 11.19
N LEU A 46 -6.04 -11.33 12.11
CA LEU A 46 -4.94 -10.38 11.98
C LEU A 46 -3.99 -10.71 10.82
N ILE A 47 -3.75 -11.99 10.54
CA ILE A 47 -2.96 -12.42 9.37
C ILE A 47 -3.67 -11.99 8.08
N LYS A 48 -4.97 -12.31 7.95
CA LYS A 48 -5.77 -11.89 6.79
C LYS A 48 -5.81 -10.36 6.64
N ALA A 49 -5.90 -9.64 7.75
CA ALA A 49 -5.83 -8.18 7.75
C ALA A 49 -4.47 -7.68 7.27
N ALA A 50 -3.37 -8.30 7.70
CA ALA A 50 -2.03 -7.95 7.22
C ALA A 50 -1.90 -8.12 5.70
N ASP A 51 -2.36 -9.25 5.16
CA ASP A 51 -2.36 -9.50 3.71
C ASP A 51 -3.20 -8.47 2.97
N THR A 52 -4.43 -8.24 3.42
CA THR A 52 -5.34 -7.25 2.82
C THR A 52 -4.73 -5.83 2.80
N MET A 53 -4.09 -5.44 3.91
CA MET A 53 -3.47 -4.11 4.04
C MET A 53 -2.21 -3.98 3.19
N ARG A 54 -1.45 -5.06 3.02
CA ARG A 54 -0.29 -5.09 2.12
C ARG A 54 -0.74 -4.90 0.66
N ASP A 55 -1.76 -5.63 0.24
CA ASP A 55 -2.25 -5.58 -1.14
C ASP A 55 -2.88 -4.22 -1.46
N SER A 56 -3.77 -3.76 -0.59
CA SER A 56 -4.40 -2.44 -0.71
C SER A 56 -3.37 -1.30 -0.65
N GLY A 57 -2.38 -1.44 0.21
CA GLY A 57 -1.27 -0.50 0.35
C GLY A 57 -0.40 -0.42 -0.90
N ASN A 58 -0.07 -1.56 -1.50
CA ASN A 58 0.67 -1.61 -2.76
C ASN A 58 -0.09 -0.91 -3.89
N LEU A 59 -1.41 -1.17 -4.01
CA LEU A 59 -2.26 -0.48 -4.99
C LEU A 59 -2.26 1.03 -4.76
N TYR A 60 -2.45 1.48 -3.52
CA TYR A 60 -2.39 2.90 -3.18
C TYR A 60 -1.05 3.54 -3.57
N LEU A 61 0.06 2.87 -3.25
CA LEU A 61 1.40 3.39 -3.55
C LEU A 61 1.70 3.46 -5.04
N THR A 62 1.16 2.54 -5.85
CA THR A 62 1.24 2.62 -7.32
C THR A 62 0.60 3.92 -7.82
N TRP A 63 -0.63 4.20 -7.38
CA TRP A 63 -1.33 5.42 -7.78
C TRP A 63 -0.68 6.69 -7.22
N ALA A 64 -0.23 6.68 -5.96
CA ALA A 64 0.44 7.81 -5.35
C ALA A 64 1.73 8.19 -6.10
N LYS A 65 2.53 7.19 -6.50
CA LYS A 65 3.73 7.40 -7.33
C LYS A 65 3.38 7.90 -8.72
N HIS A 66 2.33 7.35 -9.34
CA HIS A 66 1.86 7.83 -10.65
C HIS A 66 1.50 9.32 -10.59
N TYR A 67 0.68 9.74 -9.62
CA TYR A 67 0.28 11.14 -9.51
C TYR A 67 1.42 12.07 -9.09
N ALA A 68 2.38 11.61 -8.29
CA ALA A 68 3.61 12.36 -8.01
C ALA A 68 4.43 12.58 -9.30
N SER A 69 4.55 11.56 -10.16
CA SER A 69 5.20 11.67 -11.46
C SER A 69 4.47 12.64 -12.39
N VAL A 70 3.13 12.60 -12.42
CA VAL A 70 2.31 13.56 -13.18
C VAL A 70 2.53 14.99 -12.67
N ALA A 71 2.56 15.20 -11.35
CA ALA A 71 2.81 16.51 -10.75
C ALA A 71 4.20 17.06 -11.10
N ALA A 72 5.21 16.19 -11.20
CA ALA A 72 6.56 16.52 -11.64
C ALA A 72 6.67 16.83 -13.16
N GLY A 73 5.56 16.82 -13.90
CA GLY A 73 5.50 17.13 -15.33
C GLY A 73 5.85 15.95 -16.24
N ASN A 74 5.93 14.73 -15.71
CA ASN A 74 6.18 13.52 -16.49
C ASN A 74 4.85 12.91 -16.97
N THR A 75 4.21 13.60 -17.92
CA THR A 75 2.88 13.27 -18.46
C THR A 75 2.87 12.14 -19.49
N ASP A 76 4.03 11.67 -19.95
CA ASP A 76 4.16 10.54 -20.91
C ASP A 76 4.01 9.16 -20.24
N ALA A 77 3.71 9.09 -18.94
CA ALA A 77 3.42 7.84 -18.23
C ALA A 77 2.03 7.25 -18.54
N THR A 78 1.43 7.63 -19.66
CA THR A 78 0.19 7.08 -20.21
C THR A 78 0.45 6.57 -21.62
N SER A 79 1.24 5.51 -21.76
CA SER A 79 1.27 4.75 -23.01
C SER A 79 1.53 3.26 -22.79
N ASP A 80 1.19 2.73 -21.61
CA ASP A 80 0.88 1.31 -21.49
C ASP A 80 -0.63 1.19 -21.30
N GLU A 81 -1.19 0.38 -22.17
CA GLU A 81 -2.57 0.22 -22.54
C GLU A 81 -3.50 -0.01 -21.35
N ASP A 82 -4.68 0.59 -21.46
CA ASP A 82 -5.88 0.22 -20.72
C ASP A 82 -6.23 -1.24 -21.04
N GLU A 83 -5.66 -2.20 -20.30
CA GLU A 83 -6.09 -3.61 -20.30
C GLU A 83 -7.38 -3.80 -19.46
N THR A 84 -8.35 -2.90 -19.61
CA THR A 84 -9.72 -3.12 -19.10
C THR A 84 -10.76 -3.07 -20.21
N GLU A 85 -10.43 -3.62 -21.38
CA GLU A 85 -11.47 -4.17 -22.26
C GLU A 85 -11.81 -5.61 -21.83
N ASP A 86 -13.09 -5.82 -21.58
CA ASP A 86 -13.82 -7.09 -21.51
C ASP A 86 -14.08 -7.71 -20.12
N PHE A 87 -14.95 -7.05 -19.34
CA PHE A 87 -15.90 -7.75 -18.47
C PHE A 87 -17.34 -7.46 -18.92
N ASP A 88 -17.70 -7.92 -20.12
CA ASP A 88 -19.11 -8.21 -20.43
C ASP A 88 -19.47 -9.59 -19.82
N VAL A 89 -20.35 -9.59 -18.80
CA VAL A 89 -21.13 -10.75 -18.35
C VAL A 89 -22.62 -10.40 -18.41
#